data_AF-A0AAU6TD61-F1
#
_entry.id   AF-A0AAU6TD61-F1
#
_cell.length_a   1.000
_cell.length_b   1.000
_cell.length_c   1.000
_cell.angle_alpha   90.00
_cell.angle_beta   90.00
_cell.angle_gamma   90.00
#
_symmetry.space_group_name_H-M   'P 1'
#
loop_
_entity.id
_entity.type
_entity.pdbx_description
1 polymer ?
#
loop_
_entity_poly.entity_id
_entity_poly.type
_entity_poly.pdbx_seq_one_letter_code
_entity_poly.pdbx_strand_id
1 'polypeptide(L)' 'MSDHLLLPHGEDLRRAVRWLSEHHEYDIAAIEEVSLRFDLSPLDEEFLIQHWLGSQRQS' A
#
# COMPACT_ATOMS: atom_id res chain seq x y z
N MET A 1 26.18 15.17 -4.81
CA MET A 1 26.15 13.75 -4.41
C MET A 1 24.88 13.51 -3.62
N SER A 2 23.78 13.29 -4.32
CA SER A 2 22.52 12.71 -3.84
C SER A 2 21.73 12.31 -5.09
N ASP A 3 22.45 11.54 -5.91
CA ASP A 3 22.03 10.84 -7.09
C ASP A 3 21.41 9.53 -6.61
N HIS A 4 20.39 9.65 -5.75
CA HIS A 4 19.43 8.57 -5.55
C HIS A 4 18.59 8.51 -6.81
N LEU A 5 19.05 7.68 -7.73
CA LEU A 5 18.29 7.04 -8.79
C LEU A 5 16.80 7.00 -8.42
N LEU A 6 16.03 7.61 -9.30
CA LEU A 6 14.58 7.72 -9.37
C LEU A 6 13.90 6.33 -9.44
N LEU A 7 14.19 5.44 -8.51
CA LEU A 7 13.24 4.42 -8.10
C LEU A 7 12.24 5.21 -7.24
N PRO A 8 11.02 5.42 -7.75
CA PRO A 8 10.04 6.22 -7.05
C PRO A 8 9.81 5.58 -5.69
N HIS A 9 10.18 6.30 -4.63
CA HIS A 9 9.90 5.96 -3.24
C HIS A 9 8.42 5.54 -3.16
N GLY A 10 8.14 4.24 -2.98
CA GLY A 10 6.79 3.67 -3.08
C GLY A 10 6.46 2.87 -4.35
N GLU A 11 7.43 2.31 -5.08
CA GLU A 11 7.12 1.29 -6.10
C GLU A 11 6.43 0.07 -5.49
N ASP A 12 6.89 -0.36 -4.31
CA ASP A 12 6.31 -1.44 -3.53
C ASP A 12 4.88 -1.11 -3.10
N LEU A 13 4.65 0.13 -2.62
CA LEU A 13 3.31 0.66 -2.32
C LEU A 13 2.40 0.61 -3.56
N ARG A 14 2.89 1.00 -4.74
CA ARG A 14 2.08 0.94 -5.97
C ARG A 14 1.77 -0.48 -6.43
N ARG A 15 2.71 -1.41 -6.24
CA ARG A 15 2.47 -2.84 -6.51
C ARG A 15 1.45 -3.42 -5.54
N ALA A 16 1.53 -3.07 -4.25
CA ALA A 16 0.56 -3.45 -3.24
C ALA A 16 -0.83 -2.89 -3.54
N VAL A 17 -0.95 -1.59 -3.83
CA VAL A 17 -2.22 -0.94 -4.23
C VAL A 17 -2.83 -1.60 -5.46
N ARG A 18 -1.99 -1.91 -6.46
CA ARG A 18 -2.45 -2.59 -7.67
C ARG A 18 -2.97 -3.99 -7.36
N TRP A 19 -2.25 -4.75 -6.54
CA TRP A 19 -2.66 -6.09 -6.13
C TRP A 19 -3.98 -6.06 -5.36
N LEU A 20 -4.12 -5.14 -4.38
CA LEU A 20 -5.36 -4.93 -3.65
C LEU A 20 -6.52 -4.55 -4.58
N SER A 21 -6.25 -3.72 -5.59
CA SER A 21 -7.26 -3.32 -6.59
C SER A 21 -7.65 -4.47 -7.53
N GLU A 22 -6.71 -5.35 -7.90
CA GLU A 22 -6.97 -6.53 -8.72
C GLU A 22 -7.79 -7.58 -7.94
N HIS A 23 -7.55 -7.70 -6.63
CA HIS A 23 -8.28 -8.59 -5.73
C HIS A 23 -9.61 -8.01 -5.23
N HIS A 24 -9.81 -6.68 -5.30
CA HIS A 24 -10.91 -5.95 -4.66
C HIS A 24 -11.00 -6.19 -3.13
N GLU A 25 -9.92 -6.66 -2.52
CA GLU A 25 -9.82 -6.99 -1.10
C GLU A 25 -8.98 -5.90 -0.44
N TYR A 26 -9.65 -4.98 0.25
CA TYR A 26 -9.01 -3.89 1.02
C TYR A 26 -9.11 -4.12 2.52
N ASP A 27 -9.37 -5.37 2.93
CA ASP A 27 -9.42 -5.77 4.33
C ASP A 27 -8.05 -5.65 4.99
N ILE A 28 -8.04 -5.47 6.31
CA ILE A 28 -6.81 -5.39 7.12
C ILE A 28 -5.92 -6.61 6.84
N ALA A 29 -6.50 -7.81 6.70
CA ALA A 29 -5.77 -9.03 6.38
C ALA A 29 -5.10 -8.99 4.99
N ALA A 30 -5.77 -8.39 3.99
CA ALA A 30 -5.20 -8.23 2.65
C ALA A 30 -4.07 -7.20 2.66
N ILE A 31 -4.25 -6.10 3.41
CA ILE A 31 -3.25 -5.06 3.60
C ILE A 31 -2.01 -5.61 4.33
N GLU A 32 -2.18 -6.40 5.39
CA GLU A 32 -1.08 -7.09 6.09
C GLU A 32 -0.38 -8.11 5.17
N GLU A 33 -1.13 -8.87 4.35
CA GLU A 33 -0.54 -9.80 3.40
C GLU A 33 0.32 -9.09 2.35
N VAL A 34 -0.15 -7.97 1.78
CA VAL A 34 0.66 -7.18 0.84
C VAL A 34 1.79 -6.44 1.54
N SER A 35 1.61 -6.05 2.80
CA SER A 35 2.66 -5.42 3.60
C SER A 35 3.84 -6.37 3.78
N LEU A 36 3.57 -7.62 4.16
CA LEU A 36 4.57 -8.68 4.27
C LEU A 36 5.12 -9.13 2.91
N ARG A 37 4.30 -9.18 1.86
CA ARG A 37 4.70 -9.66 0.53
C ARG A 37 5.55 -8.65 -0.24
N PHE A 38 5.26 -7.36 -0.09
CA PHE A 38 5.95 -6.28 -0.81
C PHE A 38 6.95 -5.51 0.08
N ASP A 39 7.18 -5.95 1.31
CA ASP A 39 8.10 -5.30 2.27
C ASP A 39 7.72 -3.83 2.50
N LEU A 40 6.43 -3.58 2.71
CA LEU A 40 5.93 -2.24 3.00
C LEU A 40 6.44 -1.80 4.37
N SER A 41 6.74 -0.50 4.48
CA SER A 41 7.04 0.06 5.80
C SER A 41 5.75 0.13 6.63
N PRO A 42 5.83 0.08 7.97
CA PRO A 42 4.66 0.27 8.83
C PRO A 42 3.88 1.55 8.50
N LEU A 43 4.58 2.59 8.05
CA LEU A 43 3.99 3.84 7.58
C LEU A 43 3.12 3.69 6.32
N ASP A 44 3.53 2.84 5.39
CA ASP A 44 2.80 2.54 4.15
C ASP A 44 1.56 1.70 4.44
N GLU A 45 1.67 0.74 5.35
CA GLU A 45 0.54 -0.07 5.83
C GLU A 45 -0.53 0.81 6.49
N GLU A 46 -0.12 1.67 7.43
CA GLU A 46 -1.02 2.63 8.08
C GLU A 46 -1.68 3.58 7.06
N PHE A 47 -0.91 4.03 6.06
CA PHE A 47 -1.45 4.85 4.97
C PHE A 47 -2.53 4.10 4.18
N LEU A 48 -2.29 2.84 3.81
CA LEU A 48 -3.27 2.01 3.10
C LEU A 48 -4.53 1.82 3.95
N ILE A 49 -4.39 1.45 5.21
CA ILE A 49 -5.51 1.28 6.15
C ILE A 49 -6.33 2.57 6.21
N GLN A 50 -5.70 3.72 6.46
CA GLN A 50 -6.39 5.01 6.55
C GLN A 50 -7.05 5.42 5.21
N HIS A 51 -6.37 5.21 4.09
CA HIS A 51 -6.87 5.57 2.77
C HIS A 51 -8.10 4.75 2.39
N TRP A 52 -8.05 3.43 2.56
CA TRP A 52 -9.14 2.54 2.15
C TRP A 52 -10.29 2.50 3.16
N LEU A 53 -10.02 2.32 4.46
CA LEU A 53 -11.07 2.33 5.49
C LEU A 53 -11.70 3.73 5.66
N GLY A 54 -10.93 4.79 5.46
CA GLY A 54 -11.45 6.16 5.45
C GLY A 54 -12.34 6.43 4.25
N SER A 55 -11.98 5.91 3.06
CA SER A 55 -12.76 6.10 1.84
C SER A 55 -14.08 5.30 1.83
N GLN A 56 -14.16 4.15 2.52
CA GLN A 56 -15.39 3.36 2.68
C GLN A 56 -16.48 4.09 3.50
N ARG A 57 -16.13 5.15 4.23
CA ARG A 57 -17.09 5.94 5.03
C ARG A 57 -17.79 7.04 4.23
N GLN A 58 -17.41 7.26 2.96
CA GLN A 58 -17.92 8.36 2.13
C GLN A 58 -18.75 7.90 0.91
N SER A 59 -19.16 6.63 0.83
CA SER A 59 -20.10 6.14 -0.20
C SER A 59 -21.42 5.69 0.40
#